data_AF-A0A7Y9W3E0-F1
#
_entry.id   AF-A0A7Y9W3E0-F1
#
_cell.length_a   1.000
_cell.length_b   1.000
_cell.length_c   1.000
_cell.angle_alpha   90.00
_cell.angle_beta   90.00
_cell.angle_gamma   90.00
#
_symmetry.space_group_name_H-M   'P 1'
#
loop_
_entity.id
_entity.type
_entity.pdbx_description
1 polymer ?
#
loop_
_entity_poly.entity_id
_entity_poly.type
_entity_poly.pdbx_seq_one_letter_code
_entity_poly.pdbx_strand_id
1 'polypeptide(L)'
;MVDGALKLEKVNESGEYKYGKLVDSGEVIQLGSYGKIISFTRQMIINDDLSALQRVPLYFGRAAANLESDVTYAALTGNTPMSDGKTLFHAAHANLGAGGPISIDTLTAGRAAMRVQKAPGDGTPLNGAPKFLLVPAALETVAGQYTSNQYVPNQANQQNPFYSTLTPIVEPRLDAVSTTAWYLAADPAAIDTVEYCYLEGEQGLYTEQDLDFDVDGLKVKARLDFAAKALDYRGLFKDPGK
;
A
#
# COMPACT_ATOMS: atom_id res chain seq x y z
N MET A 1 5.49 -12.29 10.00
CA MET A 1 4.28 -13.04 9.60
C MET A 1 4.74 -14.43 9.18
N VAL A 2 4.17 -15.48 9.77
CA VAL A 2 4.58 -16.86 9.48
C VAL A 2 4.04 -17.26 8.11
N ASP A 3 4.89 -17.21 7.09
CA ASP A 3 4.53 -17.66 5.74
C ASP A 3 4.73 -19.19 5.66
N GLY A 4 3.65 -19.88 5.32
CA GLY A 4 3.51 -21.32 5.50
C GLY A 4 3.54 -22.08 4.18
N ALA A 5 4.68 -22.08 3.48
CA ALA A 5 4.86 -22.91 2.29
C ALA A 5 4.99 -24.40 2.71
N LEU A 6 3.85 -25.08 2.85
CA LEU A 6 3.79 -26.49 3.24
C LEU A 6 3.63 -27.37 2.00
N LYS A 7 4.74 -27.89 1.47
CA LYS A 7 4.71 -28.81 0.32
C LYS A 7 4.23 -30.20 0.74
N LEU A 8 3.18 -30.69 0.09
CA LEU A 8 2.75 -32.08 0.26
C LEU A 8 3.64 -33.01 -0.58
N GLU A 9 4.25 -33.98 0.09
CA GLU A 9 5.04 -35.02 -0.57
C GLU A 9 4.22 -36.31 -0.73
N LYS A 10 4.41 -37.00 -1.86
CA LYS A 10 3.79 -38.30 -2.11
C LYS A 10 4.36 -39.32 -1.12
N VAL A 11 3.51 -39.86 -0.27
CA VAL A 11 3.85 -40.95 0.66
C VAL A 11 3.50 -42.29 0.00
N ASN A 12 4.44 -43.23 0.03
CA ASN A 12 4.20 -44.60 -0.47
C ASN A 12 3.35 -45.39 0.54
N GLU A 13 2.79 -46.55 0.17
CA GLU A 13 1.88 -47.35 1.02
C GLU A 13 2.43 -47.70 2.43
N SER A 14 3.74 -47.63 2.64
CA SER A 14 4.37 -47.81 3.96
C SER A 14 5.35 -46.68 4.32
N GLY A 15 5.22 -45.50 3.69
CA GLY A 15 6.08 -44.35 3.97
C GLY A 15 5.61 -43.55 5.17
N GLU A 16 6.55 -42.92 5.88
CA GLU A 16 6.24 -41.93 6.92
C GLU A 16 6.12 -40.52 6.31
N TYR A 17 5.26 -39.69 6.91
CA TYR A 17 5.09 -38.30 6.54
C TYR A 17 6.30 -37.48 6.99
N LYS A 18 6.82 -36.64 6.10
CA LYS A 18 7.90 -35.70 6.45
C LYS A 18 7.32 -34.46 7.13
N TYR A 19 8.04 -33.97 8.14
CA TYR A 19 7.69 -32.73 8.82
C TYR A 19 7.95 -31.51 7.92
N GLY A 20 6.95 -30.65 7.80
CA GLY A 20 7.10 -29.33 7.18
C GLY A 20 7.79 -28.34 8.12
N LYS A 21 8.38 -27.29 7.55
CA LYS A 21 8.94 -26.16 8.29
C LYS A 21 8.19 -24.89 7.88
N LEU A 22 7.76 -24.10 8.86
CA LEU A 22 7.24 -22.76 8.64
C LEU A 22 8.40 -21.75 8.68
N VAL A 23 8.39 -20.76 7.80
CA VAL A 23 9.45 -19.73 7.72
C VAL A 23 8.80 -18.36 7.96
N ASP A 24 9.29 -17.62 8.95
CA ASP A 24 8.84 -16.23 9.20
C ASP A 24 9.78 -15.25 8.48
N SER A 25 9.22 -14.30 7.73
CA SER A 25 9.97 -13.26 7.03
C SER A 25 10.39 -12.09 7.95
N GLY A 26 9.84 -12.01 9.17
CA GLY A 26 10.39 -11.21 10.27
C GLY A 26 10.46 -9.69 10.08
N GLU A 27 9.62 -9.08 9.24
CA GLU A 27 9.53 -7.62 9.14
C GLU A 27 9.08 -7.01 10.47
N VAL A 28 9.79 -5.98 10.94
CA VAL A 28 9.50 -5.27 12.19
C VAL A 28 8.83 -3.93 11.86
N ILE A 29 7.60 -3.74 12.35
CA ILE A 29 6.89 -2.48 12.24
C ILE A 29 7.05 -1.70 13.55
N GLN A 30 7.45 -0.44 13.47
CA GLN A 30 7.57 0.46 14.61
C GLN A 30 6.51 1.54 14.53
N LEU A 31 5.72 1.67 15.60
CA LEU A 31 4.64 2.65 15.68
C LEU A 31 5.19 4.07 15.86
N GLY A 32 4.67 5.02 15.08
CA GLY A 32 4.96 6.44 15.24
C GLY A 32 3.80 7.17 15.91
N SER A 33 4.10 8.13 16.79
CA SER A 33 3.11 9.01 17.42
C SER A 33 3.08 10.36 16.73
N TYR A 34 1.91 10.76 16.23
CA TYR A 34 1.69 12.02 15.54
C TYR A 34 0.63 12.83 16.28
N GLY A 35 0.80 14.14 16.37
CA GLY A 35 -0.19 14.98 17.03
C GLY A 35 -0.03 16.46 16.74
N LYS A 36 -1.13 17.20 16.94
CA LYS A 36 -1.17 18.65 16.78
C LYS A 36 -2.19 19.26 17.74
N ILE A 37 -1.86 20.43 18.26
CA ILE A 37 -2.74 21.23 19.12
C ILE A 37 -3.14 22.49 18.35
N ILE A 38 -4.43 22.82 18.39
CA ILE A 38 -4.96 24.10 17.92
C ILE A 38 -5.50 24.84 19.14
N SER A 39 -5.03 26.06 19.35
CA SER A 39 -5.46 26.93 20.45
C SER A 39 -6.40 28.03 19.93
N PHE A 40 -7.49 28.25 20.66
CA PHE A 40 -8.46 29.31 20.45
C PHE A 40 -8.37 30.30 21.61
N THR A 41 -8.06 31.55 21.32
CA THR A 41 -8.10 32.59 22.36
C THR A 41 -9.55 32.97 22.65
N ARG A 42 -9.83 33.49 23.85
CA ARG A 42 -11.15 34.02 24.22
C ARG A 42 -11.64 35.10 23.26
N GLN A 43 -10.74 35.95 22.76
CA GLN A 43 -11.09 36.96 21.76
C GLN A 43 -11.50 36.32 20.43
N MET A 44 -10.85 35.24 19.99
CA MET A 44 -11.30 34.50 18.80
C MET A 44 -12.66 33.84 19.02
N ILE A 45 -12.91 33.27 20.20
CA ILE A 45 -14.21 32.65 20.51
C ILE A 45 -15.35 33.70 20.56
N ILE A 46 -15.05 34.92 21.00
CA ILE A 46 -16.02 36.01 21.10
C ILE A 46 -16.23 36.72 19.74
N ASN A 47 -15.13 36.96 19.00
CA ASN A 47 -15.15 37.74 17.76
C ASN A 47 -15.44 36.88 16.51
N ASP A 48 -15.31 35.55 16.61
CA ASP A 48 -15.53 34.62 15.50
C ASP A 48 -16.72 33.70 15.82
N ASP A 49 -17.70 33.75 14.93
CA ASP A 49 -18.96 33.01 14.97
C ASP A 49 -18.67 31.49 15.09
N LEU A 50 -19.42 30.74 15.92
CA LEU A 50 -19.18 29.35 16.36
C LEU A 50 -18.71 28.33 15.27
N SER A 51 -18.88 28.66 14.00
CA SER A 51 -18.47 27.92 12.82
C SER A 51 -16.99 27.49 12.77
N ALA A 52 -16.05 28.27 13.32
CA ALA A 52 -14.62 27.92 13.28
C ALA A 52 -14.32 26.71 14.19
N LEU A 53 -14.88 26.70 15.40
CA LEU A 53 -14.76 25.58 16.35
C LEU A 53 -15.44 24.31 15.83
N GLN A 54 -16.58 24.45 15.15
CA GLN A 54 -17.31 23.32 14.57
C GLN A 54 -16.53 22.59 13.46
N ARG A 55 -15.61 23.27 12.77
CA ARG A 55 -14.80 22.68 11.68
C ARG A 55 -13.53 21.98 12.17
N VAL A 56 -13.12 22.20 13.41
CA VAL A 56 -11.88 21.63 13.97
C VAL A 56 -11.88 20.09 13.91
N PRO A 57 -12.94 19.38 14.33
CA PRO A 57 -12.98 17.92 14.22
C PRO A 57 -12.86 17.43 12.76
N LEU A 58 -13.49 18.15 11.81
CA LEU A 58 -13.40 17.83 10.39
C LEU A 58 -11.97 18.00 9.87
N TYR A 59 -11.27 19.06 10.28
CA TYR A 59 -9.89 19.28 9.89
C TYR A 59 -8.96 18.23 10.47
N PHE A 60 -9.13 17.85 11.74
CA PHE A 60 -8.32 16.77 12.31
C PHE A 60 -8.61 15.42 11.67
N GLY A 61 -9.88 15.08 11.39
CA GLY A 61 -10.23 13.84 10.68
C GLY A 61 -9.61 13.77 9.29
N ARG A 62 -9.65 14.87 8.52
CA ARG A 62 -8.98 14.95 7.22
C ARG A 62 -7.46 14.83 7.34
N ALA A 63 -6.86 15.48 8.34
CA ALA A 63 -5.43 15.41 8.57
C ALA A 63 -4.99 13.99 8.94
N ALA A 64 -5.77 13.28 9.77
CA ALA A 64 -5.54 11.88 10.13
C ALA A 64 -5.58 10.96 8.89
N ALA A 65 -6.65 11.02 8.10
CA ALA A 65 -6.77 10.22 6.88
C ALA A 65 -5.65 10.50 5.87
N ASN A 66 -5.24 11.76 5.75
CA ASN A 66 -4.11 12.13 4.90
C ASN A 66 -2.79 11.55 5.41
N LEU A 67 -2.53 11.62 6.72
CA LEU A 67 -1.33 11.06 7.34
C LEU A 67 -1.27 9.53 7.17
N GLU A 68 -2.37 8.83 7.41
CA GLU A 68 -2.45 7.37 7.22
C GLU A 68 -2.10 6.98 5.78
N SER A 69 -2.64 7.73 4.81
CA SER A 69 -2.33 7.56 3.40
C SER A 69 -0.87 7.90 3.10
N ASP A 70 -0.34 9.01 3.63
CA ASP A 70 1.06 9.44 3.45
C ASP A 70 2.02 8.36 3.94
N VAL A 71 1.78 7.82 5.15
CA VAL A 71 2.62 6.78 5.75
C VAL A 71 2.53 5.46 4.97
N THR A 72 1.33 5.07 4.53
CA THR A 72 1.13 3.84 3.73
C THR A 72 1.82 3.93 2.36
N TYR A 73 1.63 5.04 1.65
CA TYR A 73 2.28 5.24 0.35
C TYR A 73 3.78 5.50 0.50
N ALA A 74 4.25 6.07 1.61
CA ALA A 74 5.69 6.17 1.90
C ALA A 74 6.32 4.78 2.10
N ALA A 75 5.62 3.82 2.72
CA ALA A 75 6.10 2.45 2.83
C ALA A 75 6.27 1.77 1.46
N LEU A 76 5.37 2.06 0.50
CA LEU A 76 5.47 1.59 -0.88
C LEU A 76 6.58 2.32 -1.67
N THR A 77 6.56 3.65 -1.67
CA THR A 77 7.39 4.48 -2.56
C THR A 77 8.80 4.73 -2.03
N GLY A 78 8.99 4.71 -0.71
CA GLY A 78 10.29 4.90 -0.07
C GLY A 78 11.30 3.80 -0.39
N ASN A 79 10.84 2.66 -0.94
CA ASN A 79 11.67 1.56 -1.41
C ASN A 79 12.70 1.09 -0.36
N THR A 80 12.30 1.11 0.92
CA THR A 80 13.21 0.81 2.04
C THR A 80 13.73 -0.63 1.98
N PRO A 81 14.93 -0.91 2.52
CA PRO A 81 15.39 -2.28 2.69
C PRO A 81 14.41 -3.13 3.50
N MET A 82 14.25 -4.37 3.07
CA MET A 82 13.53 -5.45 3.74
C MET A 82 14.49 -6.26 4.63
N SER A 83 13.98 -7.24 5.34
CA SER A 83 14.71 -8.10 6.27
C SER A 83 15.86 -8.89 5.61
N ASP A 84 15.81 -9.09 4.29
CA ASP A 84 16.86 -9.72 3.50
C ASP A 84 17.98 -8.75 3.06
N GLY A 85 17.89 -7.47 3.45
CA GLY A 85 18.84 -6.41 3.14
C GLY A 85 18.67 -5.76 1.77
N LYS A 86 17.71 -6.22 0.94
CA LYS A 86 17.43 -5.63 -0.37
C LYS A 86 16.25 -4.66 -0.29
N THR A 87 16.23 -3.65 -1.15
CA THR A 87 15.10 -2.72 -1.26
C THR A 87 13.83 -3.44 -1.70
N LEU A 88 12.66 -2.95 -1.28
CA LEU A 88 11.35 -3.53 -1.64
C LEU A 88 11.24 -3.91 -3.12
N PHE A 89 11.50 -2.94 -4.00
CA PHE A 89 11.65 -3.13 -5.44
C PHE A 89 13.12 -3.29 -5.79
N HIS A 90 13.50 -4.47 -6.25
CA HIS A 90 14.88 -4.81 -6.56
C HIS A 90 14.96 -5.88 -7.65
N ALA A 91 16.02 -5.85 -8.46
CA ALA A 91 16.22 -6.83 -9.53
C ALA A 91 16.26 -8.28 -9.01
N ALA A 92 16.90 -8.50 -7.86
CA ALA A 92 16.96 -9.82 -7.21
C ALA A 92 15.64 -10.26 -6.55
N HIS A 93 14.68 -9.34 -6.34
CA HIS A 93 13.30 -9.69 -5.99
C HIS A 93 12.46 -10.00 -7.23
N ALA A 94 13.02 -9.83 -8.43
CA ALA A 94 12.35 -10.00 -9.72
C ALA A 94 11.01 -9.22 -9.80
N ASN A 95 10.93 -8.09 -9.10
CA ASN A 95 9.72 -7.27 -9.01
C ASN A 95 9.94 -5.83 -9.52
N LEU A 96 11.03 -5.60 -10.24
CA LEU A 96 11.39 -4.31 -10.84
C LEU A 96 11.45 -4.44 -12.37
N GLY A 97 10.60 -3.66 -13.05
CA GLY A 97 10.52 -3.57 -14.51
C GLY A 97 11.67 -2.80 -15.14
N ALA A 98 11.78 -2.92 -16.47
CA ALA A 98 12.87 -2.31 -17.24
C ALA A 98 12.65 -0.81 -17.57
N GLY A 99 11.51 -0.23 -17.20
CA GLY A 99 11.16 1.16 -17.51
C GLY A 99 10.45 1.29 -18.85
N GLY A 100 9.13 1.23 -18.85
CA GLY A 100 8.30 1.36 -20.04
C GLY A 100 6.91 1.94 -19.74
N PRO A 101 6.24 2.52 -20.75
CA PRO A 101 4.88 3.01 -20.59
C PRO A 101 3.93 1.85 -20.26
N ILE A 102 2.77 2.18 -19.67
CA ILE A 102 1.70 1.20 -19.50
C ILE A 102 1.25 0.73 -20.89
N SER A 103 1.41 -0.57 -21.13
CA SER A 103 1.09 -1.23 -22.39
C SER A 103 0.77 -2.70 -22.14
N ILE A 104 0.20 -3.40 -23.14
CA ILE A 104 -0.06 -4.84 -23.02
C ILE A 104 1.23 -5.61 -22.73
N ASP A 105 2.34 -5.26 -23.38
CA ASP A 105 3.62 -5.95 -23.23
C ASP A 105 4.21 -5.76 -21.83
N THR A 106 4.24 -4.53 -21.34
CA THR A 106 4.79 -4.20 -20.02
C THR A 106 3.93 -4.73 -18.88
N LEU A 107 2.59 -4.67 -19.01
CA LEU A 107 1.67 -5.29 -18.06
C LEU A 107 1.76 -6.82 -18.08
N THR A 108 2.02 -7.42 -19.25
CA THR A 108 2.23 -8.87 -19.37
C THR A 108 3.53 -9.29 -18.68
N ALA A 109 4.61 -8.52 -18.86
CA ALA A 109 5.87 -8.75 -18.15
C ALA A 109 5.69 -8.66 -16.63
N GLY A 110 5.00 -7.62 -16.13
CA GLY A 110 4.70 -7.48 -14.70
C GLY A 110 3.83 -8.61 -14.15
N ARG A 111 2.76 -8.99 -14.87
CA ARG A 111 1.90 -10.13 -14.51
C ARG A 111 2.70 -11.44 -14.46
N ALA A 112 3.58 -11.68 -15.44
CA ALA A 112 4.42 -12.86 -15.46
C ALA A 112 5.39 -12.87 -14.28
N ALA A 113 6.05 -11.73 -14.01
CA ALA A 113 6.97 -11.57 -12.89
C ALA A 113 6.32 -11.89 -11.54
N MET A 114 5.09 -11.41 -11.29
CA MET A 114 4.34 -11.72 -10.07
C MET A 114 3.92 -13.21 -9.99
N ARG A 115 3.48 -13.81 -11.10
CA ARG A 115 3.04 -15.21 -11.09
C ARG A 115 4.17 -16.22 -10.86
N VAL A 116 5.39 -15.89 -11.26
CA VAL A 116 6.56 -16.77 -11.08
C VAL A 116 7.29 -16.57 -9.76
N GLN A 117 6.81 -15.65 -8.90
CA GLN A 117 7.33 -15.52 -7.55
C GLN A 117 7.22 -16.84 -6.80
N LYS A 118 8.23 -17.11 -5.97
CA LYS A 118 8.34 -18.37 -5.25
C LYS A 118 8.08 -18.16 -3.77
N ALA A 119 7.30 -19.06 -3.19
CA ALA A 119 7.08 -19.11 -1.76
C ALA A 119 8.42 -19.33 -1.02
N PRO A 120 8.60 -18.72 0.16
CA PRO A 120 9.79 -18.91 0.96
C PRO A 120 9.87 -20.37 1.44
N GLY A 121 11.07 -20.95 1.41
CA GLY A 121 11.29 -22.34 1.81
C GLY A 121 11.29 -23.30 0.62
N ASP A 122 10.12 -23.83 0.25
CA ASP A 122 10.00 -24.94 -0.72
C ASP A 122 10.16 -24.53 -2.20
N GLY A 123 10.16 -23.23 -2.47
CA GLY A 123 10.33 -22.66 -3.80
C GLY A 123 9.16 -22.90 -4.75
N THR A 124 7.98 -23.26 -4.22
CA THR A 124 6.77 -23.46 -5.04
C THR A 124 6.33 -22.13 -5.67
N PRO A 125 5.87 -22.13 -6.93
CA PRO A 125 5.31 -20.94 -7.54
C PRO A 125 4.07 -20.48 -6.76
N LEU A 126 4.08 -19.24 -6.30
CA LEU A 126 3.00 -18.63 -5.52
C LEU A 126 1.78 -18.31 -6.39
N ASN A 127 1.98 -18.17 -7.72
CA ASN A 127 0.94 -17.85 -8.70
C ASN A 127 0.12 -16.59 -8.32
N GLY A 128 0.75 -15.62 -7.67
CA GLY A 128 0.16 -14.33 -7.35
C GLY A 128 -0.18 -13.57 -8.63
N ALA A 129 -1.46 -13.30 -8.87
CA ALA A 129 -1.90 -12.50 -10.00
C ALA A 129 -2.06 -11.02 -9.56
N PRO A 130 -1.65 -10.05 -10.38
CA PRO A 130 -1.95 -8.66 -10.10
C PRO A 130 -3.46 -8.41 -10.17
N LYS A 131 -3.97 -7.66 -9.20
CA LYS A 131 -5.38 -7.25 -9.11
C LYS A 131 -5.53 -5.73 -9.19
N PHE A 132 -4.57 -4.99 -8.65
CA PHE A 132 -4.58 -3.53 -8.64
C PHE A 132 -3.46 -2.96 -9.50
N LEU A 133 -3.76 -1.89 -10.22
CA LEU A 133 -2.81 -1.07 -10.98
C LEU A 133 -2.76 0.31 -10.32
N LEU A 134 -1.69 0.59 -9.59
CA LEU A 134 -1.52 1.86 -8.88
C LEU A 134 -0.75 2.82 -9.76
N VAL A 135 -1.31 4.01 -9.98
CA VAL A 135 -0.78 4.99 -10.91
C VAL A 135 -0.85 6.42 -10.36
N PRO A 136 0.09 7.29 -10.74
CA PRO A 136 -0.04 8.74 -10.56
C PRO A 136 -1.23 9.27 -11.37
N ALA A 137 -1.75 10.43 -10.96
CA ALA A 137 -2.81 11.14 -11.67
C ALA A 137 -2.45 11.41 -13.13
N ALA A 138 -1.17 11.69 -13.43
CA ALA A 138 -0.67 11.85 -14.80
C ALA A 138 -0.96 10.65 -15.72
N LEU A 139 -1.08 9.44 -15.17
CA LEU A 139 -1.30 8.19 -15.93
C LEU A 139 -2.73 7.67 -15.84
N GLU A 140 -3.65 8.37 -15.16
CA GLU A 140 -5.04 7.94 -14.95
C GLU A 140 -5.74 7.56 -16.26
N THR A 141 -5.65 8.42 -17.28
CA THR A 141 -6.29 8.17 -18.58
C THR A 141 -5.73 6.93 -19.26
N VAL A 142 -4.39 6.77 -19.22
CA VAL A 142 -3.72 5.61 -19.83
C VAL A 142 -4.11 4.33 -19.08
N ALA A 143 -4.10 4.34 -17.74
CA ALA A 143 -4.54 3.21 -16.93
C ALA A 143 -6.01 2.83 -17.21
N GLY A 144 -6.89 3.83 -17.37
CA GLY A 144 -8.28 3.62 -17.74
C GLY A 144 -8.43 2.91 -19.09
N GLN A 145 -7.67 3.31 -20.12
CA GLN A 145 -7.69 2.65 -21.44
C GLN A 145 -7.41 1.15 -21.36
N TYR A 146 -6.55 0.72 -20.45
CA TYR A 146 -6.17 -0.69 -20.28
C TYR A 146 -7.00 -1.46 -19.23
N THR A 147 -7.85 -0.79 -18.46
CA THR A 147 -8.65 -1.45 -17.40
C THR A 147 -10.16 -1.41 -17.64
N SER A 148 -10.70 -0.40 -18.31
CA SER A 148 -12.15 -0.14 -18.37
C SER A 148 -12.81 -0.27 -19.75
N ASN A 149 -12.06 -0.27 -20.85
CA ASN A 149 -12.67 -0.23 -22.18
C ASN A 149 -12.92 -1.64 -22.76
N GLN A 150 -14.19 -1.97 -23.00
CA GLN A 150 -14.58 -3.11 -23.82
C GLN A 150 -14.54 -2.70 -25.30
N TYR A 151 -13.33 -2.67 -25.86
CA TYR A 151 -13.15 -2.56 -27.30
C TYR A 151 -13.30 -3.94 -27.94
N VAL A 152 -14.12 -4.06 -29.00
CA VAL A 152 -14.16 -5.27 -29.84
C VAL A 152 -13.15 -5.09 -30.97
N PRO A 153 -11.97 -5.70 -30.90
CA PRO A 153 -10.94 -5.54 -31.91
C PRO A 153 -11.28 -6.32 -33.19
N ASN A 154 -10.82 -5.83 -34.33
CA ASN A 154 -10.90 -6.54 -35.61
C ASN A 154 -9.80 -7.62 -35.74
N GLN A 155 -8.81 -7.62 -34.85
CA GLN A 155 -7.68 -8.57 -34.83
C GLN A 155 -7.40 -9.06 -33.40
N ALA A 156 -7.04 -10.33 -33.23
CA ALA A 156 -6.83 -10.93 -31.89
C ALA A 156 -5.70 -10.25 -31.09
N ASN A 157 -4.64 -9.78 -31.75
CA ASN A 157 -3.52 -9.06 -31.13
C ASN A 157 -3.86 -7.64 -30.66
N GLN A 158 -5.04 -7.12 -30.98
CA GLN A 158 -5.54 -5.82 -30.53
C GLN A 158 -6.50 -5.95 -29.34
N GLN A 159 -6.79 -7.18 -28.88
CA GLN A 159 -7.61 -7.41 -27.70
C GLN A 159 -6.83 -7.05 -26.44
N ASN A 160 -7.46 -6.29 -25.55
CA ASN A 160 -6.89 -5.99 -24.24
C ASN A 160 -7.18 -7.14 -23.25
N PRO A 161 -6.16 -7.91 -22.81
CA PRO A 161 -6.35 -9.03 -21.89
C PRO A 161 -6.40 -8.63 -20.40
N PHE A 162 -6.31 -7.32 -20.10
CA PHE A 162 -6.33 -6.80 -18.74
C PHE A 162 -7.67 -6.18 -18.34
N TYR A 163 -8.60 -6.05 -19.30
CA TYR A 163 -9.96 -5.60 -19.05
C TYR A 163 -10.62 -6.43 -17.92
N SER A 164 -11.24 -5.75 -16.96
CA SER A 164 -11.91 -6.34 -15.80
C SER A 164 -11.01 -7.22 -14.88
N THR A 165 -9.72 -7.36 -15.21
CA THR A 165 -8.76 -8.12 -14.40
C THR A 165 -8.04 -7.19 -13.43
N LEU A 166 -7.61 -6.02 -13.91
CA LEU A 166 -6.94 -4.99 -13.12
C LEU A 166 -7.91 -3.86 -12.77
N THR A 167 -7.90 -3.45 -11.50
CA THR A 167 -8.59 -2.25 -11.03
C THR A 167 -7.59 -1.11 -10.90
N PRO A 168 -7.77 0.02 -11.61
CA PRO A 168 -6.88 1.16 -11.46
C PRO A 168 -7.12 1.86 -10.13
N ILE A 169 -6.05 2.19 -9.41
CA ILE A 169 -6.05 3.05 -8.23
C ILE A 169 -5.20 4.27 -8.56
N VAL A 170 -5.84 5.42 -8.61
CA VAL A 170 -5.17 6.70 -8.89
C VAL A 170 -4.83 7.35 -7.57
N GLU A 171 -3.56 7.63 -7.35
CA GLU A 171 -3.09 8.29 -6.12
C GLU A 171 -2.20 9.50 -6.46
N PRO A 172 -2.62 10.73 -6.11
CA PRO A 172 -1.86 11.94 -6.41
C PRO A 172 -0.52 12.02 -5.70
N ARG A 173 -0.34 11.33 -4.56
CA ARG A 173 0.97 11.26 -3.88
C ARG A 173 2.04 10.58 -4.72
N LEU A 174 1.65 9.72 -5.66
CA LEU A 174 2.60 9.07 -6.56
C LEU A 174 3.21 10.07 -7.56
N ASP A 175 2.48 11.11 -7.97
CA ASP A 175 3.00 12.16 -8.87
C ASP A 175 4.21 12.90 -8.27
N ALA A 176 4.23 13.07 -6.95
CA ALA A 176 5.37 13.69 -6.25
C ALA A 176 6.64 12.82 -6.28
N VAL A 177 6.50 11.50 -6.49
CA VAL A 177 7.62 10.55 -6.58
C VAL A 177 8.04 10.37 -8.03
N SER A 178 7.09 10.07 -8.91
CA SER A 178 7.28 10.00 -10.35
C SER A 178 5.94 10.03 -11.06
N THR A 179 5.84 10.89 -12.07
CA THR A 179 4.65 10.98 -12.94
C THR A 179 4.57 9.87 -13.99
N THR A 180 5.62 9.04 -14.12
CA THR A 180 5.71 7.98 -15.13
C THR A 180 5.78 6.58 -14.55
N ALA A 181 6.19 6.44 -13.28
CA ALA A 181 6.26 5.14 -12.62
C ALA A 181 4.88 4.60 -12.29
N TRP A 182 4.71 3.29 -12.39
CA TRP A 182 3.46 2.60 -12.06
C TRP A 182 3.75 1.29 -11.34
N TYR A 183 2.74 0.81 -10.60
CA TYR A 183 2.89 -0.35 -9.73
C TYR A 183 1.75 -1.33 -9.96
N LEU A 184 2.03 -2.61 -9.78
CA LEU A 184 1.02 -3.66 -9.66
C LEU A 184 1.03 -4.20 -8.24
N ALA A 185 -0.15 -4.45 -7.70
CA ALA A 185 -0.33 -5.14 -6.45
C ALA A 185 -1.28 -6.34 -6.61
N ALA A 186 -0.98 -7.42 -5.89
CA ALA A 186 -1.83 -8.57 -5.76
C ALA A 186 -3.05 -8.23 -4.88
N ASP A 187 -4.01 -9.14 -4.86
CA ASP A 187 -5.10 -9.08 -3.88
C ASP A 187 -4.51 -9.33 -2.47
N PRO A 188 -4.76 -8.46 -1.47
CA PRO A 188 -4.28 -8.67 -0.11
C PRO A 188 -4.82 -9.96 0.51
N ALA A 189 -5.95 -10.50 0.04
CA ALA A 189 -6.44 -11.80 0.49
C ALA A 189 -5.60 -12.99 -0.01
N ALA A 190 -4.77 -12.78 -1.04
CA ALA A 190 -3.90 -13.80 -1.61
C ALA A 190 -2.45 -13.67 -1.12
N ILE A 191 -1.93 -12.44 -1.07
CA ILE A 191 -0.57 -12.13 -0.61
C ILE A 191 -0.61 -10.78 0.09
N ASP A 192 -0.15 -10.75 1.34
CA ASP A 192 -0.01 -9.52 2.09
C ASP A 192 1.06 -8.62 1.48
N THR A 193 0.73 -7.36 1.21
CA THR A 193 1.62 -6.42 0.52
C THR A 193 2.14 -5.36 1.48
N VAL A 194 1.32 -4.34 1.76
CA VAL A 194 1.60 -3.31 2.75
C VAL A 194 0.63 -3.48 3.91
N GLU A 195 1.17 -3.65 5.11
CA GLU A 195 0.39 -3.68 6.34
C GLU A 195 0.46 -2.32 7.01
N TYR A 196 -0.67 -1.89 7.59
CA TYR A 196 -0.73 -0.77 8.50
C TYR A 196 -1.19 -1.24 9.88
N CYS A 197 -0.76 -0.53 10.92
CA CYS A 197 -1.15 -0.83 12.29
C CYS A 197 -1.44 0.43 13.10
N TYR A 198 -2.33 0.26 14.08
CA TYR A 198 -2.67 1.24 15.11
C TYR A 198 -2.13 0.77 16.46
N LEU A 199 -2.04 1.68 17.43
CA LEU A 199 -1.81 1.31 18.82
C LEU A 199 -2.98 0.47 19.34
N GLU A 200 -2.69 -0.63 20.02
CA GLU A 200 -3.72 -1.46 20.65
C GLU A 200 -4.49 -0.65 21.70
N GLY A 201 -5.82 -0.65 21.60
CA GLY A 201 -6.71 0.13 22.48
C GLY A 201 -6.93 1.58 22.06
N GLU A 202 -6.19 2.10 21.08
CA GLU A 202 -6.27 3.50 20.59
C GLU A 202 -6.36 3.50 19.05
N GLN A 203 -7.39 2.84 18.51
CA GLN A 203 -7.61 2.77 17.07
C GLN A 203 -8.22 4.08 16.57
N GLY A 204 -7.44 4.81 15.76
CA GLY A 204 -7.86 6.04 15.11
C GLY A 204 -7.49 7.31 15.89
N LEU A 205 -8.17 8.40 15.53
CA LEU A 205 -7.82 9.73 16.02
C LEU A 205 -8.30 9.94 17.46
N TYR A 206 -7.35 10.09 18.38
CA TYR A 206 -7.62 10.56 19.74
C TYR A 206 -7.77 12.08 19.74
N THR A 207 -8.81 12.61 20.40
CA THR A 207 -8.99 14.06 20.60
C THR A 207 -9.24 14.39 22.06
N GLU A 208 -8.68 15.51 22.50
CA GLU A 208 -8.76 16.00 23.88
C GLU A 208 -8.91 17.51 23.87
N GLN A 209 -9.64 18.04 24.84
CA GLN A 209 -9.87 19.49 24.99
C GLN A 209 -9.45 19.92 26.38
N ASP A 210 -8.77 21.06 26.45
CA ASP A 210 -8.32 21.64 27.71
C ASP A 210 -8.58 23.15 27.71
N LEU A 211 -9.01 23.66 28.86
CA LEU A 211 -9.18 25.10 29.08
C LEU A 211 -7.87 25.63 29.65
N ASP A 212 -7.28 26.59 28.94
CA ASP A 212 -6.00 27.13 29.33
C ASP A 212 -6.16 28.14 30.48
N PHE A 213 -5.37 27.96 31.54
CA PHE A 213 -5.39 28.82 32.72
C PHE A 213 -4.55 30.09 32.53
N ASP A 214 -3.45 30.00 31.79
CA ASP A 214 -2.52 31.13 31.60
C ASP A 214 -3.00 32.09 30.50
N VAL A 215 -3.77 31.56 29.54
CA VAL A 215 -4.38 32.32 28.46
C VAL A 215 -5.84 31.93 28.38
N ASP A 216 -6.75 32.86 28.69
CA ASP A 216 -8.19 32.62 28.55
C ASP A 216 -8.51 32.07 27.14
N GLY A 217 -8.82 30.78 27.03
CA GLY A 217 -8.92 30.10 25.75
C GLY A 217 -9.17 28.59 25.86
N LEU A 218 -9.39 27.97 24.71
CA LEU A 218 -9.62 26.54 24.55
C LEU A 218 -8.51 25.93 23.69
N LYS A 219 -7.88 24.86 24.14
CA LYS A 219 -6.97 24.03 23.34
C LYS A 219 -7.67 22.77 22.92
N VAL A 220 -7.55 22.40 21.65
CA VAL A 220 -7.99 21.11 21.12
C VAL A 220 -6.77 20.38 20.59
N LYS A 221 -6.49 19.22 21.17
CA LYS A 221 -5.41 18.31 20.80
C LYS A 221 -5.96 17.17 19.98
N ALA A 222 -5.25 16.79 18.94
CA ALA A 222 -5.45 15.55 18.22
C ALA A 222 -4.16 14.73 18.22
N ARG A 223 -4.26 13.43 18.43
CA ARG A 223 -3.16 12.46 18.41
C ARG A 223 -3.57 11.22 17.61
N LEU A 224 -2.65 10.67 16.84
CA LEU A 224 -2.80 9.40 16.14
C LEU A 224 -1.50 8.63 16.24
N ASP A 225 -1.58 7.37 16.66
CA ASP A 225 -0.46 6.44 16.69
C ASP A 225 -0.62 5.45 15.52
N PHE A 226 0.27 5.54 14.54
CA PHE A 226 0.12 4.83 13.27
C PHE A 226 1.47 4.44 12.66
N ALA A 227 1.51 3.32 11.97
CA ALA A 227 2.65 2.92 11.13
C ALA A 227 2.19 2.05 9.96
N ALA A 228 3.02 2.02 8.91
CA ALA A 228 2.85 1.11 7.80
C ALA A 228 4.22 0.59 7.32
N LYS A 229 4.24 -0.65 6.81
CA LYS A 229 5.44 -1.29 6.27
C LYS A 229 5.05 -2.29 5.18
N ALA A 230 5.88 -2.38 4.14
CA ALA A 230 5.76 -3.44 3.16
C ALA A 230 6.28 -4.77 3.75
N LEU A 231 5.44 -5.79 3.74
CA LEU A 231 5.73 -7.10 4.33
C LEU A 231 6.28 -8.10 3.33
N ASP A 232 5.71 -8.15 2.13
CA ASP A 232 6.12 -9.06 1.08
C ASP A 232 6.26 -8.33 -0.27
N TYR A 233 7.44 -8.47 -0.87
CA TYR A 233 7.75 -7.94 -2.18
C TYR A 233 7.11 -8.76 -3.31
N ARG A 234 6.73 -10.02 -3.07
CA ARG A 234 6.23 -10.96 -4.10
C ARG A 234 4.85 -10.57 -4.61
N GLY A 235 4.04 -9.95 -3.76
CA GLY A 235 2.73 -9.42 -4.13
C GLY A 235 2.80 -8.07 -4.84
N LEU A 236 3.99 -7.51 -5.06
CA LEU A 236 4.19 -6.17 -5.60
C LEU A 236 5.08 -6.22 -6.84
N PHE A 237 4.87 -5.30 -7.76
CA PHE A 237 5.75 -5.06 -8.89
C PHE A 237 5.79 -3.56 -9.20
N LYS A 238 6.97 -3.03 -9.52
CA LYS A 238 7.16 -1.64 -9.93
C LYS A 238 7.75 -1.60 -11.32
N ASP A 239 7.19 -0.77 -12.19
CA ASP A 239 7.89 -0.32 -13.39
C ASP A 239 8.28 1.16 -13.22
N PRO A 240 9.56 1.53 -13.42
CA PRO A 240 10.00 2.92 -13.34
C PRO A 240 9.32 3.87 -14.34
N GLY A 241 8.67 3.34 -15.39
CA GLY A 241 8.08 4.13 -16.45
C GLY A 241 9.11 4.69 -17.43
N LYS A 242 8.61 5.49 -18.38
CA LYS A 242 9.39 6.36 -19.27
C LYS A 242 8.71 7.71 -19.40
#